data_AF-A0A2K3LZK5-F1
#
_entry.id   AF-A0A2K3LZK5-F1
#
_cell.length_a   1.000
_cell.length_b   1.000
_cell.length_c   1.000
_cell.angle_alpha   90.00
_cell.angle_beta   90.00
_cell.angle_gamma   90.00
#
_symmetry.space_group_name_H-M   'P 1'
#
loop_
_entity.id
_entity.type
_entity.pdbx_description
1 polymer ?
#
loop_
_entity_poly.entity_id
_entity_poly.type
_entity_poly.pdbx_seq_one_letter_code
_entity_poly.pdbx_strand_id
1 'polypeptide(L)'
;GADWVLGAPWLATLGPHIADYSALSLKFYLGDKFVTLTGEKPILPGTAQFHHIMRLSHTQGIAECYTISFQEVKTAPTLDFHEDIHPELTSLLARYKHVFAATFWLAPS
;
A
#
# COMPACT_ATOMS: atom_id res chain seq x y z
N GLY A 1 -1.08 -13.99 -11.31
CA GLY A 1 -0.62 -14.44 -12.63
C GLY A 1 -1.80 -15.00 -13.37
N ALA A 2 -1.80 -14.98 -14.71
CA ALA A 2 -2.88 -15.60 -15.49
C ALA A 2 -2.75 -17.13 -15.42
N ASP A 3 -3.86 -17.83 -15.20
CA ASP A 3 -3.84 -19.29 -15.07
C ASP A 3 -3.41 -19.95 -16.38
N TRP A 4 -3.88 -19.47 -17.54
CA TRP A 4 -3.49 -19.96 -18.88
C TRP A 4 -3.15 -18.81 -19.84
N VAL A 5 -2.07 -18.97 -20.62
CA VAL A 5 -1.65 -18.04 -21.68
C VAL A 5 -1.74 -18.73 -23.03
N LEU A 6 -2.58 -18.18 -23.92
CA LEU A 6 -2.75 -18.68 -25.28
C LEU A 6 -1.93 -17.81 -26.24
N GLY A 7 -0.88 -18.40 -26.83
CA GLY A 7 0.05 -17.69 -27.72
C GLY A 7 -0.39 -17.65 -29.19
N ALA A 8 0.39 -16.92 -29.99
CA ALA A 8 0.20 -16.81 -31.45
C ALA A 8 0.07 -18.16 -32.19
N PRO A 9 0.80 -19.24 -31.83
CA PRO A 9 0.63 -20.54 -32.48
C PRO A 9 -0.78 -21.12 -32.31
N TRP A 10 -1.42 -20.88 -31.16
CA TRP A 10 -2.79 -21.36 -30.93
C TRP A 10 -3.81 -20.53 -31.70
N LEU A 11 -3.66 -19.20 -31.74
CA LEU A 11 -4.54 -18.31 -32.52
C LEU A 11 -4.54 -18.65 -34.02
N ALA A 12 -3.38 -19.09 -34.55
CA ALA A 12 -3.28 -19.53 -35.94
C ALA A 12 -4.17 -20.74 -36.27
N THR A 13 -4.56 -21.54 -35.27
CA THR A 13 -5.44 -22.72 -35.48
C THR A 13 -6.92 -22.35 -35.66
N LEU A 14 -7.32 -21.13 -35.28
CA LEU A 14 -8.72 -20.68 -35.30
C LEU A 14 -9.22 -20.23 -36.69
N GLY A 15 -8.32 -20.00 -37.64
CA GLY A 15 -8.65 -19.40 -38.93
C GLY A 15 -9.04 -17.91 -38.80
N PRO A 16 -9.97 -17.39 -39.64
CA PRO A 16 -10.42 -16.02 -39.57
C PRO A 16 -11.02 -15.69 -38.20
N HIS A 17 -10.44 -14.70 -37.51
CA HIS A 17 -10.88 -14.26 -36.20
C HIS A 17 -10.83 -12.74 -36.09
N ILE A 18 -11.67 -12.19 -35.23
CA ILE A 18 -11.78 -10.75 -34.95
C ILE A 18 -11.44 -10.53 -33.48
N ALA A 19 -10.38 -9.78 -33.24
CA ALA A 19 -9.98 -9.37 -31.89
C ALA A 19 -10.40 -7.91 -31.65
N ASP A 20 -11.22 -7.68 -30.63
CA ASP A 20 -11.51 -6.35 -30.09
C ASP A 20 -10.77 -6.21 -28.76
N TYR A 21 -9.60 -5.57 -28.80
CA TYR A 21 -8.78 -5.34 -27.62
C TYR A 21 -9.36 -4.29 -26.67
N SER A 22 -10.27 -3.42 -27.14
CA SER A 22 -10.92 -2.42 -26.29
C SER A 22 -11.97 -3.06 -25.39
N ALA A 23 -12.76 -3.97 -25.98
CA ALA A 23 -13.76 -4.76 -25.29
C ALA A 23 -13.19 -6.04 -24.64
N LEU A 24 -11.88 -6.31 -24.81
CA LEU A 24 -11.23 -7.56 -24.41
C LEU A 24 -11.96 -8.80 -24.95
N SER A 25 -12.37 -8.80 -26.21
CA SER A 25 -13.09 -9.94 -26.81
C SER A 25 -12.39 -10.50 -28.05
N LEU A 26 -12.51 -11.81 -28.26
CA LEU A 26 -12.02 -12.52 -29.43
C LEU A 26 -13.14 -13.39 -30.00
N LYS A 27 -13.46 -13.18 -31.29
CA LYS A 27 -14.55 -13.89 -31.98
C LYS A 27 -14.01 -14.70 -33.14
N PHE A 28 -14.43 -15.95 -33.25
CA PHE A 28 -14.00 -16.86 -34.32
C PHE A 28 -15.05 -17.96 -34.55
N TYR A 29 -14.94 -18.65 -35.68
CA TYR A 29 -15.73 -19.84 -35.97
C TYR A 29 -14.99 -21.11 -35.54
N LEU A 30 -15.68 -21.99 -34.83
CA LEU A 30 -15.21 -23.34 -34.53
C LEU A 30 -16.20 -24.32 -35.16
N GLY A 31 -15.90 -24.74 -36.39
CA GLY A 31 -16.90 -25.39 -37.25
C GLY A 31 -18.03 -24.42 -37.59
N ASP A 32 -19.29 -24.86 -37.45
CA ASP A 32 -20.48 -24.03 -37.68
C ASP A 32 -20.88 -23.16 -36.47
N LYS A 33 -20.08 -23.15 -35.40
CA LYS A 33 -20.37 -22.38 -34.19
C LYS A 33 -19.57 -21.10 -34.15
N PHE A 34 -20.25 -19.98 -33.95
CA PHE A 34 -19.62 -18.70 -33.68
C PHE A 34 -19.34 -18.58 -32.19
N VAL A 35 -18.06 -18.56 -31.83
CA VAL A 35 -17.58 -18.52 -30.44
C VAL A 35 -17.05 -17.12 -30.13
N THR A 36 -17.36 -16.62 -28.94
CA THR A 36 -16.82 -15.36 -28.41
C THR A 36 -16.12 -15.65 -27.08
N LEU A 37 -14.82 -15.37 -27.01
CA LEU A 37 -14.07 -15.31 -25.77
C LEU A 37 -14.09 -13.87 -25.26
N THR A 38 -14.33 -13.69 -23.96
CA THR A 38 -14.34 -12.38 -23.30
C THR A 38 -13.37 -12.39 -22.14
N GLY A 39 -12.50 -11.40 -22.07
CA GLY A 39 -11.64 -11.14 -20.93
C GLY A 39 -12.44 -10.45 -19.83
N GLU A 40 -12.35 -10.99 -18.62
CA GLU A 40 -12.82 -10.28 -17.44
C GLU A 40 -11.81 -9.20 -17.08
N LYS A 41 -12.27 -7.95 -16.96
CA LYS A 41 -11.47 -6.94 -16.26
C LYS A 41 -11.46 -7.34 -14.79
N PRO A 42 -10.28 -7.49 -14.16
CA PRO A 42 -10.24 -7.72 -12.73
C PRO A 42 -10.99 -6.56 -12.07
N ILE A 43 -12.11 -6.87 -11.43
CA ILE A 43 -12.79 -5.93 -10.55
C ILE A 43 -11.86 -5.82 -9.36
N LEU A 44 -10.96 -4.83 -9.42
CA LEU A 44 -10.20 -4.45 -8.25
C LEU A 44 -11.22 -4.05 -7.19
N PRO A 45 -11.20 -4.66 -6.00
CA PRO A 45 -12.10 -4.24 -4.94
C PRO A 45 -11.86 -2.76 -4.70
N GLY A 46 -12.91 -1.96 -4.92
CA GLY A 46 -12.86 -0.53 -4.62
C GLY A 46 -12.63 -0.32 -3.13
N THR A 47 -12.22 0.89 -2.76
CA THR A 47 -12.09 1.28 -1.36
C THR A 47 -13.43 1.08 -0.64
N ALA A 48 -13.44 0.32 0.46
CA ALA A 48 -14.64 0.14 1.25
C ALA A 48 -15.10 1.48 1.84
N GLN A 49 -16.38 1.81 1.69
CA GLN A 49 -16.97 2.95 2.36
C GLN A 49 -17.28 2.63 3.82
N PHE A 50 -17.44 3.66 4.65
CA PHE A 50 -17.75 3.52 6.07
C PHE A 50 -18.94 2.58 6.35
N HIS A 51 -20.03 2.69 5.57
CA HIS A 51 -21.21 1.86 5.76
C HIS A 51 -20.98 0.37 5.45
N HIS A 52 -20.02 0.04 4.57
CA HIS A 52 -19.60 -1.35 4.34
C HIS A 52 -18.90 -1.92 5.57
N ILE A 53 -18.01 -1.14 6.20
CA ILE A 53 -17.32 -1.53 7.44
C ILE A 53 -18.32 -1.70 8.58
N MET A 54 -19.26 -0.75 8.74
CA MET A 54 -20.32 -0.85 9.75
C MET A 54 -21.17 -2.10 9.53
N ARG A 55 -21.60 -2.37 8.29
CA ARG A 55 -22.36 -3.59 7.98
C ARG A 55 -21.57 -4.84 8.35
N LEU A 56 -20.28 -4.91 8.02
CA LEU A 56 -19.42 -6.04 8.40
C LEU A 56 -19.35 -6.22 9.92
N SER A 57 -19.29 -5.13 10.67
CA SER A 57 -19.37 -5.17 12.14
C SER A 57 -20.72 -5.69 12.63
N HIS A 58 -21.84 -5.26 12.04
CA HIS A 58 -23.18 -5.68 12.44
C HIS A 58 -23.51 -7.12 12.06
N THR A 59 -22.99 -7.61 10.93
CA THR A 59 -23.29 -8.95 10.42
C THR A 59 -22.25 -10.01 10.81
N GLN A 60 -21.38 -9.73 11.79
CA GLN A 60 -20.30 -10.64 12.21
C GLN A 60 -19.37 -11.06 11.05
N GLY A 61 -19.09 -10.14 10.13
CA GLY A 61 -18.22 -10.35 8.99
C GLY A 61 -16.75 -9.97 9.22
N ILE A 62 -16.41 -9.44 10.40
CA ILE A 62 -15.05 -9.08 10.79
C ILE A 62 -14.49 -10.23 11.62
N ALA A 63 -13.45 -10.89 11.12
CA ALA A 63 -12.74 -11.91 11.88
C ALA A 63 -11.91 -11.27 13.02
N GLU A 64 -11.08 -10.28 12.68
CA GLU A 64 -10.16 -9.62 13.61
C GLU A 64 -9.96 -8.14 13.22
N CYS A 65 -9.69 -7.27 14.19
CA CYS A 65 -9.44 -5.85 13.99
C CYS A 65 -8.18 -5.43 14.74
N TYR A 66 -7.23 -4.80 14.03
CA TYR A 66 -5.96 -4.35 14.57
C TYR A 66 -5.79 -2.86 14.32
N THR A 67 -5.27 -2.14 15.33
CA THR A 67 -4.90 -0.73 15.20
C THR A 67 -3.42 -0.59 15.53
N ILE A 68 -2.67 -0.01 14.60
CA ILE A 68 -1.26 0.34 14.81
C ILE A 68 -1.20 1.83 15.10
N SER A 69 -0.61 2.20 16.23
CA SER A 69 -0.37 3.59 16.59
C SER A 69 1.12 3.82 16.76
N PHE A 70 1.60 4.98 16.30
CA PHE A 70 2.96 5.41 16.57
C PHE A 70 2.99 6.11 17.91
N GLN A 71 3.79 5.59 18.83
CA GLN A 71 4.08 6.26 20.08
C GLN A 71 5.44 6.93 19.95
N GLU A 72 5.46 8.26 20.02
CA GLU A 72 6.71 9.00 20.10
C GLU A 72 7.37 8.66 21.44
N VAL A 73 8.47 7.89 21.37
CA VAL A 73 9.32 7.66 22.53
C VAL A 73 9.95 9.01 22.86
N LYS A 74 9.43 9.68 23.89
CA LYS A 74 10.10 10.83 24.49
C LYS A 74 11.37 10.34 25.18
N THR A 75 12.39 10.03 24.40
CA THR A 75 13.74 9.88 24.92
C THR A 75 14.11 11.27 25.41
N ALA A 76 14.24 11.46 26.72
CA ALA A 76 14.91 12.64 27.24
C ALA A 76 16.24 12.75 26.47
N PRO A 77 16.63 13.94 25.98
CA PRO A 77 17.85 14.05 25.19
C PRO A 77 19.02 13.64 26.08
N THR A 78 19.47 12.40 26.01
CA THR A 78 20.77 12.01 26.53
C THR A 78 21.75 12.72 25.64
N LEU A 79 22.45 13.70 26.21
CA LEU A 79 23.59 14.29 25.53
C LEU A 79 24.67 13.21 25.59
N ASP A 80 24.69 12.34 24.58
CA ASP A 80 25.75 11.35 24.41
C ASP A 80 27.00 12.14 24.00
N PHE A 81 27.71 12.63 25.01
CA PHE A 81 28.98 13.32 24.83
C PHE A 81 30.02 12.28 24.38
N HIS A 82 30.67 12.53 23.24
CA HIS A 82 31.77 11.71 22.75
C HIS A 82 32.86 11.57 23.84
N GLU A 83 33.52 10.42 23.96
CA GLU A 83 34.50 10.11 25.02
C GLU A 83 35.72 11.07 25.06
N ASP A 84 35.88 11.93 24.05
CA ASP A 84 36.98 12.88 23.91
C ASP A 84 36.73 14.26 24.56
N ILE A 85 35.59 14.45 25.23
CA ILE A 85 35.26 15.73 25.86
C ILE A 85 35.87 15.81 27.26
N HIS A 86 36.66 16.86 27.50
CA HIS A 86 37.26 17.14 28.81
C HIS A 86 36.19 17.18 29.91
N PRO A 87 36.40 16.52 31.06
CA PRO A 87 35.36 16.29 32.08
C PRO A 87 34.69 17.57 32.61
N GLU A 88 35.44 18.67 32.62
CA GLU A 88 34.92 19.99 33.04
C GLU A 88 33.87 20.54 32.06
N LEU A 89 34.07 20.35 30.75
CA LEU A 89 33.09 20.75 29.74
C LEU A 89 31.84 19.90 29.80
N THR A 90 31.97 18.59 30.05
CA THR A 90 30.83 17.70 30.26
C THR A 90 29.99 18.14 31.46
N SER A 91 30.63 18.52 32.57
CA SER A 91 29.94 19.07 33.75
C SER A 91 29.21 20.38 33.45
N LEU A 92 29.83 21.26 32.65
CA LEU A 92 29.24 22.54 32.26
C LEU A 92 28.02 22.33 31.34
N LEU A 93 28.14 21.50 30.32
CA LEU A 93 27.07 21.23 29.36
C LEU A 93 25.88 20.51 30.01
N ALA A 94 26.13 19.58 30.93
CA ALA A 94 25.06 18.96 31.72
C ALA A 94 24.32 19.98 32.60
N ARG A 95 25.04 20.94 33.20
CA ARG A 95 24.47 21.99 34.06
C ARG A 95 23.58 22.96 33.29
N TYR A 96 23.94 23.29 32.06
CA TYR A 96 23.18 24.20 31.20
C TYR A 96 22.31 23.48 30.17
N LYS A 97 22.02 22.18 30.35
CA LYS A 97 21.20 21.37 29.45
C LYS A 97 19.82 21.99 29.14
N HIS A 98 19.25 22.72 30.10
CA HIS A 98 17.97 23.40 29.95
C HIS A 98 18.00 24.56 28.92
N VAL A 99 19.16 25.15 28.63
CA VAL A 99 19.33 26.20 27.61
C VAL A 99 19.21 25.63 26.20
N PHE A 100 19.58 24.36 26.01
CA PHE A 100 19.51 23.65 24.74
C PHE A 100 18.20 22.88 24.56
N ALA A 101 17.30 22.92 25.55
CA ALA A 101 15.95 22.39 25.36
C ALA A 101 15.26 23.24 24.29
N ALA A 102 14.62 22.60 23.31
CA ALA A 102 13.94 23.28 22.22
C ALA A 102 12.91 24.26 22.79
N THR A 103 13.25 25.55 22.79
CA THR A 103 12.34 26.60 23.17
C THR A 103 11.26 26.67 22.10
N PHE A 104 10.02 26.41 22.50
CA PHE A 104 8.78 26.49 21.73
C PHE A 104 8.47 27.94 21.26
N TRP A 105 9.47 28.73 20.88
CA TRP A 105 9.37 30.19 20.66
C TRP A 105 9.57 30.63 19.21
N LEU A 106 9.62 29.70 18.25
CA LEU A 106 9.39 30.05 16.85
C LEU A 106 7.99 29.56 16.48
N ALA A 107 7.02 30.47 16.58
CA ALA A 107 5.73 30.32 15.95
C ALA A 107 5.95 30.08 14.43
N PRO A 108 5.20 29.16 13.79
CA PRO A 108 5.32 28.96 12.36
C PRO A 108 4.82 30.20 11.63
N SER A 109 5.68 30.79 10.79
CA SER A 109 5.32 31.69 9.70
C SER A 109 4.92 30.90 8.46
#